data_AF-A0A5D8YT07-F1
#
_entry.id   AF-A0A5D8YT07-F1
#
_cell.length_a   1.000
_cell.length_b   1.000
_cell.length_c   1.000
_cell.angle_alpha   90.00
_cell.angle_beta   90.00
_cell.angle_gamma   90.00
#
_symmetry.space_group_name_H-M   'P 1'
#
loop_
_entity.id
_entity.type
_entity.pdbx_description
1 polymer ?
#
loop_
_entity_poly.entity_id
_entity_poly.type
_entity_poly.pdbx_seq_one_letter_code
_entity_poly.pdbx_strand_id
1 'polypeptide(L)'
;MKRLIIVTLLGCLQLTRLQAETIKTGVLVINGNASGVAAAIQSARSGAKTILVESTGKLGTGISKAENIYPAGLYPEFIKQAKAVTKDSLLTHLDEAAVARVIKSITDTVKNLTVKLNTSIASVKKNGKGWMIRLASGTYIKTDVVVDATADHRIIKSAGANVDSTLIRTQTVVPPFSNELYRTSVAIGAASNQPYVVPLGALIITNASNLLTTGNVNVSTPDAMFAGQAAGASAAFCAFFKKTTKELDVRLIQGELLNYRSMLVPYADILPSDTNYIAIQHIGLTGLIPLQYQNNKLLFSPDSPVTIADIKPTMKAYYSRSQIWFLDKKDEQQLTLADVLSLIKYSASRGEELNREVEQGWKDSFAFTGKFDLKKNITRREFAVLADTYLKPFSRAVNHKGILIN
;
A
#
# COMPACT_ATOMS: atom_id res chain seq x y z
N MET A 1 -47.54 66.75 38.29
CA MET A 1 -47.63 65.62 37.34
C MET A 1 -46.42 65.67 36.41
N LYS A 2 -45.47 64.76 36.62
CA LYS A 2 -44.23 64.62 35.83
C LYS A 2 -44.50 63.66 34.66
N ARG A 3 -44.03 63.98 33.46
CA ARG A 3 -43.81 62.97 32.40
C ARG A 3 -42.37 63.07 31.93
N LEU A 4 -41.58 62.13 32.42
CA LEU A 4 -40.18 61.89 32.07
C LEU A 4 -40.19 61.02 30.81
N ILE A 5 -39.67 61.54 29.70
CA ILE A 5 -39.45 60.75 28.48
C ILE A 5 -38.12 60.00 28.67
N ILE A 6 -38.22 58.70 28.89
CA ILE A 6 -37.08 57.79 28.94
C ILE A 6 -36.74 57.42 27.49
N VAL A 7 -35.62 57.94 26.98
CA VAL A 7 -35.02 57.49 25.73
C VAL A 7 -34.24 56.22 26.04
N THR A 8 -34.84 55.07 25.73
CA THR A 8 -34.18 53.77 25.87
C THR A 8 -33.22 53.58 24.69
N LEU A 9 -31.93 53.74 24.95
CA LEU A 9 -30.84 53.44 24.03
C LEU A 9 -30.76 51.91 23.85
N LEU A 10 -31.49 51.36 22.86
CA LEU A 10 -31.41 49.96 22.50
C LEU A 10 -30.12 49.72 21.70
N GLY A 11 -29.02 49.50 22.40
CA GLY A 11 -27.76 49.08 21.81
C GLY A 11 -27.94 47.75 21.09
N CYS A 12 -27.95 47.76 19.76
CA CYS A 12 -27.76 46.56 18.94
C CYS A 12 -26.35 46.01 19.21
N LEU A 13 -26.20 45.18 20.25
CA LEU A 13 -25.15 44.17 20.28
C LEU A 13 -25.42 43.22 19.11
N GLN A 14 -24.85 43.50 17.95
CA GLN A 14 -24.65 42.49 16.94
C GLN A 14 -23.64 41.49 17.50
N LEU A 15 -24.16 40.46 18.19
CA LEU A 15 -23.46 39.22 18.41
C LEU A 15 -23.17 38.65 17.01
N THR A 16 -22.01 38.98 16.46
CA THR A 16 -21.44 38.25 15.33
C THR A 16 -21.26 36.82 15.81
N ARG A 17 -22.24 35.96 15.54
CA ARG A 17 -22.06 34.51 15.64
C ARG A 17 -20.98 34.19 14.63
N LEU A 18 -19.73 34.09 15.08
CA LEU A 18 -18.65 33.44 14.37
C LEU A 18 -19.16 32.02 14.06
N GLN A 19 -19.73 31.83 12.87
CA GLN A 19 -20.06 30.50 12.39
C GLN A 19 -18.75 29.73 12.32
N ALA A 20 -18.67 28.64 13.06
CA ALA A 20 -17.52 27.76 13.00
C ALA A 20 -17.41 27.22 11.57
N GLU A 21 -16.33 27.61 10.86
CA GLU A 21 -16.06 27.15 9.50
C GLU A 21 -16.04 25.62 9.47
N THR A 22 -16.78 25.02 8.54
CA THR A 22 -16.81 23.56 8.37
C THR A 22 -16.26 23.19 7.00
N ILE A 23 -15.08 22.58 7.00
CA ILE A 23 -14.39 22.08 5.81
C ILE A 23 -14.82 20.63 5.57
N LYS A 24 -14.99 20.23 4.30
CA LYS A 24 -15.30 18.84 3.92
C LYS A 24 -14.15 18.24 3.10
N THR A 25 -13.78 17.01 3.41
CA THR A 25 -12.76 16.25 2.67
C THR A 25 -13.17 14.77 2.60
N GLY A 26 -12.60 14.00 1.67
CA GLY A 26 -12.81 12.55 1.64
C GLY A 26 -11.91 11.85 2.65
N VAL A 27 -10.64 12.25 2.66
CA VAL A 27 -9.62 11.72 3.57
C VAL A 27 -9.02 12.85 4.39
N LEU A 28 -8.85 12.61 5.69
CA LEU A 28 -8.06 13.44 6.58
C LEU A 28 -6.90 12.61 7.12
N VAL A 29 -5.68 13.06 6.86
CA VAL A 29 -4.45 12.48 7.41
C VAL A 29 -3.93 13.38 8.52
N ILE A 30 -3.59 12.80 9.66
CA ILE A 30 -3.10 13.54 10.82
C ILE A 30 -1.66 13.11 11.11
N ASN A 31 -0.78 14.11 11.26
CA ASN A 31 0.68 14.02 11.37
C ASN A 31 1.40 13.92 10.02
N GLY A 32 2.41 14.76 9.81
CA GLY A 32 3.19 14.93 8.58
C GLY A 32 4.59 14.30 8.66
N ASN A 33 4.73 13.18 9.37
CA ASN A 33 5.93 12.34 9.33
C ASN A 33 6.01 11.51 8.02
N ALA A 34 7.00 10.62 7.92
CA ALA A 34 7.20 9.75 6.76
C ALA A 34 5.93 9.02 6.30
N SER A 35 5.24 8.33 7.21
CA SER A 35 4.02 7.57 6.87
C SER A 35 2.82 8.49 6.57
N GLY A 36 2.66 9.59 7.32
CA GLY A 36 1.55 10.52 7.11
C GLY A 36 1.65 11.29 5.80
N VAL A 37 2.84 11.77 5.45
CA VAL A 37 3.10 12.39 4.13
C VAL A 37 2.81 11.38 3.01
N ALA A 38 3.29 10.15 3.15
CA ALA A 38 3.04 9.11 2.16
C ALA A 38 1.55 8.75 2.02
N ALA A 39 0.81 8.68 3.13
CA ALA A 39 -0.64 8.45 3.13
C ALA A 39 -1.41 9.59 2.46
N ALA A 40 -1.00 10.83 2.73
CA ALA A 40 -1.63 12.01 2.14
C ALA A 40 -1.40 12.07 0.63
N ILE A 41 -0.16 11.84 0.17
CA ILE A 41 0.19 11.80 -1.25
C ILE A 41 -0.56 10.65 -1.94
N GLN A 42 -0.52 9.44 -1.40
CA GLN A 42 -1.15 8.28 -2.00
C GLN A 42 -2.66 8.46 -2.11
N SER A 43 -3.33 8.86 -1.03
CA SER A 43 -4.80 9.04 -1.05
C SER A 43 -5.25 10.09 -2.07
N ALA A 44 -4.51 11.19 -2.19
CA ALA A 44 -4.80 12.25 -3.15
C ALA A 44 -4.57 11.79 -4.61
N ARG A 45 -3.48 11.05 -4.86
CA ARG A 45 -3.19 10.43 -6.17
C ARG A 45 -4.24 9.39 -6.56
N SER A 46 -4.73 8.62 -5.60
CA SER A 46 -5.87 7.71 -5.75
C SER A 46 -7.22 8.42 -5.93
N GLY A 47 -7.23 9.75 -6.11
CA GLY A 47 -8.40 10.53 -6.50
C GLY A 47 -9.25 11.07 -5.35
N ALA A 48 -8.89 10.83 -4.09
CA ALA A 48 -9.62 11.40 -2.96
C ALA A 48 -9.25 12.88 -2.76
N LYS A 49 -10.24 13.70 -2.38
CA LYS A 49 -9.95 14.99 -1.75
C LYS A 49 -9.33 14.71 -0.38
N THR A 50 -8.10 15.16 -0.18
CA THR A 50 -7.30 14.86 1.00
C THR A 50 -6.84 16.13 1.69
N ILE A 51 -6.97 16.16 3.02
CA ILE A 51 -6.32 17.17 3.85
C ILE A 51 -5.27 16.46 4.71
N LEU A 52 -4.04 16.99 4.71
CA LEU A 52 -3.00 16.63 5.67
C LEU A 52 -2.91 17.73 6.74
N VAL A 53 -3.02 17.34 8.00
CA VAL A 53 -2.83 18.22 9.16
C VAL A 53 -1.53 17.86 9.88
N GLU A 54 -0.68 18.87 10.09
CA GLU A 54 0.57 18.78 10.84
C GLU A 54 0.57 19.85 11.94
N SER A 55 0.89 19.42 13.17
CA SER A 55 0.90 20.28 14.36
C SER A 55 2.04 21.30 14.38
N THR A 56 3.14 21.01 13.67
CA THR A 56 4.34 21.84 13.58
C THR A 56 4.39 22.61 12.26
N GLY A 57 5.44 23.43 12.10
CA GLY A 57 5.69 24.19 10.88
C GLY A 57 6.42 23.41 9.78
N LYS A 58 6.70 22.11 9.95
CA LYS A 58 7.53 21.33 9.02
C LYS A 58 6.97 19.93 8.75
N LEU A 59 7.15 19.44 7.53
CA LEU A 59 6.82 18.07 7.10
C LEU A 59 8.07 17.20 7.03
N GLY A 60 7.86 15.90 6.97
CA GLY A 60 8.88 14.92 6.59
C GLY A 60 9.74 14.42 7.73
N THR A 61 9.33 14.61 8.98
CA THR A 61 10.01 13.97 10.13
C THR A 61 10.11 12.46 9.91
N GLY A 62 11.31 11.90 10.09
CA GLY A 62 11.58 10.47 9.84
C GLY A 62 11.93 10.12 8.39
N ILE A 63 11.91 11.09 7.47
CA ILE A 63 12.40 10.90 6.10
C ILE A 63 13.86 11.34 6.02
N SER A 64 14.71 10.45 5.53
CA SER A 64 16.15 10.67 5.36
C SER A 64 16.66 9.86 4.16
N LYS A 65 17.91 10.11 3.76
CA LYS A 65 18.61 9.21 2.84
C LYS A 65 19.00 7.95 3.63
N ALA A 66 18.55 6.79 3.15
CA ALA A 66 18.88 5.48 3.69
C ALA A 66 19.61 4.63 2.64
N GLU A 67 20.58 3.83 3.07
CA GLU A 67 21.36 2.94 2.21
C GLU A 67 20.70 1.57 2.03
N ASN A 68 20.13 1.01 3.09
CA ASN A 68 19.52 -0.33 3.10
C ASN A 68 17.99 -0.25 3.05
N ILE A 69 17.46 0.41 2.02
CA ILE A 69 16.01 0.59 1.81
C ILE A 69 15.58 0.03 0.46
N TYR A 70 14.36 -0.50 0.39
CA TYR A 70 13.75 -0.92 -0.86
C TYR A 70 13.51 0.30 -1.76
N PRO A 71 14.08 0.35 -2.98
CA PRO A 71 14.00 1.51 -3.87
C PRO A 71 12.66 1.56 -4.63
N ALA A 72 11.55 1.52 -3.89
CA ALA A 72 10.18 1.45 -4.41
C ALA A 72 9.27 2.49 -3.76
N GLY A 73 8.06 2.62 -4.29
CA GLY A 73 7.04 3.54 -3.81
C GLY A 73 7.46 5.00 -3.95
N LEU A 74 7.19 5.79 -2.91
CA LEU A 74 7.49 7.22 -2.88
C LEU A 74 8.96 7.56 -2.59
N TYR A 75 9.76 6.62 -2.06
CA TYR A 75 11.14 6.92 -1.68
C TYR A 75 12.04 7.32 -2.87
N PRO A 76 12.01 6.63 -4.03
CA PRO A 76 12.74 7.08 -5.23
C PRO A 76 12.35 8.48 -5.71
N GLU A 77 11.07 8.83 -5.61
CA GLU A 77 10.60 10.18 -5.96
C GLU A 77 11.15 11.22 -5.00
N PHE A 78 11.15 10.91 -3.69
CA PHE A 78 11.81 11.74 -2.69
C PHE A 78 13.29 11.95 -2.99
N ILE A 79 14.05 10.89 -3.29
CA ILE A 79 15.48 11.01 -3.63
C ILE A 79 15.70 11.84 -4.89
N LYS A 80 14.88 11.64 -5.93
CA LYS A 80 14.95 12.44 -7.16
C LYS A 80 14.70 13.92 -6.86
N GLN A 81 13.66 14.22 -6.09
CA GLN A 81 13.30 15.60 -5.76
C GLN A 81 14.31 16.24 -4.80
N ALA A 82 14.87 15.47 -3.88
CA ALA A 82 15.95 15.91 -3.01
C ALA A 82 17.13 16.42 -3.83
N LYS A 83 17.61 15.64 -4.81
CA LYS A 83 18.73 16.05 -5.67
C LYS A 83 18.43 17.34 -6.43
N ALA A 84 17.20 17.51 -6.90
CA ALA A 84 16.78 18.70 -7.62
C ALA A 84 16.70 19.94 -6.71
N VAL A 85 16.13 19.81 -5.52
CA VAL A 85 15.92 20.93 -4.58
C VAL A 85 17.22 21.36 -3.90
N THR A 86 18.07 20.41 -3.53
CA THR A 86 19.38 20.71 -2.91
C THR A 86 20.44 21.10 -3.94
N LYS A 87 20.18 20.83 -5.24
CA LYS A 87 21.17 20.92 -6.32
C LYS A 87 22.43 20.08 -6.04
N ASP A 88 22.26 18.99 -5.30
CA ASP A 88 23.32 18.09 -4.90
C ASP A 88 22.98 16.67 -5.36
N SER A 89 23.73 16.19 -6.36
CA SER A 89 23.50 14.88 -6.97
C SER A 89 23.87 13.71 -6.05
N LEU A 90 24.74 13.95 -5.05
CA LEU A 90 25.22 12.94 -4.11
C LEU A 90 24.42 12.95 -2.79
N LEU A 91 23.67 14.02 -2.53
CA LEU A 91 22.92 14.23 -1.29
C LEU A 91 23.84 14.11 -0.06
N THR A 92 24.97 14.82 -0.06
CA THR A 92 25.91 14.91 1.06
C THR A 92 25.33 15.73 2.21
N HIS A 93 24.43 16.67 1.93
CA HIS A 93 23.75 17.49 2.93
C HIS A 93 22.23 17.43 2.75
N LEU A 94 21.56 16.63 3.58
CA LEU A 94 20.11 16.52 3.62
C LEU A 94 19.62 16.66 5.06
N ASP A 95 19.61 17.90 5.55
CA ASP A 95 19.09 18.23 6.89
C ASP A 95 17.54 18.27 6.91
N GLU A 96 16.97 18.39 8.11
CA GLU A 96 15.51 18.41 8.29
C GLU A 96 14.83 19.56 7.53
N ALA A 97 15.49 20.70 7.38
CA ALA A 97 14.94 21.85 6.66
C ALA A 97 14.90 21.58 5.15
N ALA A 98 15.93 20.94 4.60
CA ALA A 98 15.99 20.48 3.23
C ALA A 98 14.92 19.41 2.98
N VAL A 99 14.78 18.43 3.87
CA VAL A 99 13.71 17.42 3.80
C VAL A 99 12.33 18.10 3.76
N ALA A 100 12.06 19.04 4.67
CA ALA A 100 10.79 19.77 4.70
C ALA A 100 10.52 20.54 3.38
N ARG A 101 11.54 21.18 2.80
CA ARG A 101 11.43 21.85 1.48
C ARG A 101 11.14 20.86 0.36
N VAL A 102 11.82 19.71 0.36
CA VAL A 102 11.62 18.64 -0.64
C VAL A 102 10.20 18.10 -0.56
N ILE A 103 9.75 17.73 0.64
CA ILE A 103 8.40 17.20 0.84
C ILE A 103 7.35 18.23 0.47
N LYS A 104 7.53 19.50 0.88
CA LYS A 104 6.63 20.58 0.47
C LYS A 104 6.57 20.69 -1.05
N SER A 105 7.71 20.65 -1.73
CA SER A 105 7.78 20.68 -3.20
C SER A 105 7.05 19.51 -3.85
N ILE A 106 7.09 18.31 -3.26
CA ILE A 106 6.30 17.16 -3.75
C ILE A 106 4.81 17.44 -3.52
N THR A 107 4.41 17.75 -2.28
CA THR A 107 3.00 17.92 -1.91
C THR A 107 2.31 19.06 -2.68
N ASP A 108 3.04 20.13 -3.00
CA ASP A 108 2.50 21.27 -3.79
C ASP A 108 2.11 20.84 -5.22
N THR A 109 2.68 19.76 -5.75
CA THR A 109 2.37 19.24 -7.10
C THR A 109 1.24 18.20 -7.10
N VAL A 110 0.86 17.68 -5.93
CA VAL A 110 -0.15 16.63 -5.81
C VAL A 110 -1.54 17.25 -5.84
N LYS A 111 -2.26 17.04 -6.96
CA LYS A 111 -3.66 17.45 -7.08
C LYS A 111 -4.51 16.80 -5.99
N ASN A 112 -5.56 17.50 -5.55
CA ASN A 112 -6.49 17.09 -4.48
C ASN A 112 -5.89 17.01 -3.07
N LEU A 113 -4.63 17.41 -2.85
CA LEU A 113 -4.01 17.48 -1.53
C LEU A 113 -3.97 18.92 -1.02
N THR A 114 -4.51 19.14 0.18
CA THR A 114 -4.35 20.38 0.94
C THR A 114 -3.54 20.11 2.20
N VAL A 115 -2.42 20.82 2.37
CA VAL A 115 -1.59 20.73 3.59
C VAL A 115 -1.92 21.88 4.53
N LYS A 116 -2.13 21.57 5.82
CA LYS A 116 -2.34 22.54 6.91
C LYS A 116 -1.28 22.31 8.00
N LEU A 117 -0.29 23.20 8.03
CA LEU A 117 0.76 23.24 9.06
C LEU A 117 0.28 24.02 10.30
N ASN A 118 1.03 23.93 11.40
CA ASN A 118 0.72 24.59 12.68
C ASN A 118 -0.73 24.36 13.14
N THR A 119 -1.26 23.17 12.86
CA THR A 119 -2.68 22.85 13.04
C THR A 119 -2.83 21.70 14.02
N SER A 120 -3.36 22.01 15.20
CA SER A 120 -3.60 21.02 16.27
C SER A 120 -5.04 20.53 16.29
N ILE A 121 -5.21 19.26 16.65
CA ILE A 121 -6.52 18.63 16.82
C ILE A 121 -6.99 18.82 18.27
N ALA A 122 -8.22 19.32 18.45
CA ALA A 122 -8.85 19.48 19.76
C ALA A 122 -9.73 18.29 20.14
N SER A 123 -10.49 17.74 19.18
CA SER A 123 -11.32 16.55 19.45
C SER A 123 -11.68 15.81 18.16
N VAL A 124 -11.90 14.51 18.27
CA VAL A 124 -12.37 13.65 17.18
C VAL A 124 -13.67 12.97 17.63
N LYS A 125 -14.72 13.10 16.83
CA LYS A 125 -16.03 12.51 17.12
C LYS A 125 -16.58 11.77 15.91
N LYS A 126 -17.28 10.67 16.14
CA LYS A 126 -17.96 9.94 15.08
C LYS A 126 -19.06 10.80 14.45
N ASN A 127 -19.24 10.71 13.13
CA ASN A 127 -20.28 11.43 12.41
C ASN A 127 -20.85 10.57 11.28
N GLY A 128 -21.93 9.83 11.57
CA GLY A 128 -22.47 8.81 10.66
C GLY A 128 -21.42 7.73 10.35
N LYS A 129 -21.18 7.43 9.07
CA LYS A 129 -20.11 6.51 8.64
C LYS A 129 -18.71 7.15 8.74
N GLY A 130 -18.60 8.48 8.75
CA GLY A 130 -17.34 9.23 8.80
C GLY A 130 -17.02 9.83 10.17
N TRP A 131 -16.29 10.95 10.16
CA TRP A 131 -15.76 11.61 11.35
C TRP A 131 -15.91 13.13 11.27
N MET A 132 -16.05 13.75 12.44
CA MET A 132 -16.00 15.19 12.65
C MET A 132 -14.79 15.51 13.54
N ILE A 133 -13.88 16.32 13.03
CA ILE A 133 -12.66 16.72 13.71
C ILE A 133 -12.78 18.20 14.04
N ARG A 134 -12.61 18.56 15.31
CA ARG A 134 -12.50 19.96 15.74
C ARG A 134 -11.03 20.32 15.86
N LEU A 135 -10.60 21.35 15.15
CA LEU A 135 -9.27 21.93 15.26
C LEU A 135 -9.19 22.83 16.50
N ALA A 136 -7.99 23.08 17.01
CA ALA A 136 -7.75 24.00 18.13
C ALA A 136 -8.21 25.44 17.82
N SER A 137 -8.23 25.83 16.55
CA SER A 137 -8.79 27.12 16.08
C SER A 137 -10.31 27.23 16.24
N GLY A 138 -11.01 26.12 16.49
CA GLY A 138 -12.48 26.05 16.50
C GLY A 138 -13.10 25.63 15.17
N THR A 139 -12.33 25.58 14.06
CA THR A 139 -12.76 25.06 12.75
C THR A 139 -13.11 23.58 12.84
N TYR A 140 -14.13 23.15 12.10
CA TYR A 140 -14.51 21.75 11.96
C TYR A 140 -14.07 21.18 10.61
N ILE A 141 -13.61 19.93 10.59
CA ILE A 141 -13.38 19.14 9.39
C ILE A 141 -14.30 17.92 9.43
N LYS A 142 -15.20 17.81 8.45
CA LYS A 142 -15.97 16.59 8.20
C LYS A 142 -15.25 15.75 7.15
N THR A 143 -15.01 14.48 7.47
CA THR A 143 -14.28 13.55 6.59
C THR A 143 -14.95 12.18 6.53
N ASP A 144 -14.82 11.49 5.40
CA ASP A 144 -15.30 10.11 5.24
C ASP A 144 -14.37 9.14 5.99
N VAL A 145 -13.05 9.37 5.92
CA VAL A 145 -12.01 8.53 6.54
C VAL A 145 -10.95 9.38 7.25
N VAL A 146 -10.43 8.86 8.36
CA VAL A 146 -9.27 9.40 9.08
C VAL A 146 -8.11 8.40 9.02
N VAL A 147 -6.91 8.88 8.69
CA VAL A 147 -5.66 8.15 8.85
C VAL A 147 -4.88 8.77 10.00
N ASP A 148 -4.68 8.00 11.06
CA ASP A 148 -3.83 8.35 12.20
C ASP A 148 -2.39 7.91 11.92
N ALA A 149 -1.53 8.87 11.61
CA ALA A 149 -0.09 8.66 11.43
C ALA A 149 0.72 9.13 12.65
N THR A 150 0.11 9.33 13.82
CA THR A 150 0.87 9.69 15.03
C THR A 150 1.54 8.45 15.62
N ALA A 151 2.79 8.61 16.07
CA ALA A 151 3.58 7.51 16.66
C ALA A 151 2.93 6.90 17.91
N ASP A 152 2.19 7.72 18.66
CA ASP A 152 1.51 7.35 19.89
C ASP A 152 0.03 6.94 19.68
N HIS A 153 -0.43 6.94 18.43
CA HIS A 153 -1.81 6.66 18.03
C HIS A 153 -2.86 7.45 18.82
N ARG A 154 -2.56 8.72 19.09
CA ARG A 154 -3.38 9.58 19.94
C ARG A 154 -4.76 9.83 19.34
N ILE A 155 -4.90 9.80 18.01
CA ILE A 155 -6.20 10.02 17.36
C ILE A 155 -7.09 8.79 17.54
N ILE A 156 -6.52 7.59 17.40
CA ILE A 156 -7.23 6.35 17.69
C ILE A 156 -7.70 6.30 19.13
N LYS A 157 -6.82 6.64 20.08
CA LYS A 157 -7.16 6.74 21.52
C LYS A 157 -8.26 7.79 21.76
N SER A 158 -8.15 8.97 21.16
CA SER A 158 -9.14 10.06 21.29
C SER A 158 -10.50 9.69 20.69
N ALA A 159 -10.52 8.80 19.70
CA ALA A 159 -11.74 8.27 19.09
C ALA A 159 -12.41 7.16 19.94
N GLY A 160 -11.82 6.78 21.09
CA GLY A 160 -12.33 5.73 21.97
C GLY A 160 -11.97 4.32 21.51
N ALA A 161 -10.96 4.16 20.66
CA ALA A 161 -10.49 2.86 20.17
C ALA A 161 -9.06 2.55 20.67
N ASN A 162 -8.68 1.26 20.63
CA ASN A 162 -7.34 0.81 21.00
C ASN A 162 -6.58 0.30 19.76
N VAL A 163 -5.29 0.61 19.62
CA VAL A 163 -4.46 0.06 18.53
C VAL A 163 -4.20 -1.43 18.67
N ASP A 164 -4.25 -1.99 19.88
CA ASP A 164 -4.24 -3.46 20.06
C ASP A 164 -5.50 -4.14 19.48
N SER A 165 -6.45 -3.34 19.00
CA SER A 165 -7.65 -3.78 18.29
C SER A 165 -7.52 -3.70 16.76
N THR A 166 -6.31 -3.75 16.18
CA THR A 166 -6.18 -3.99 14.73
C THR A 166 -6.76 -5.36 14.36
N LEU A 167 -7.31 -5.47 13.14
CA LEU A 167 -7.92 -6.72 12.66
C LEU A 167 -6.92 -7.88 12.64
N ILE A 168 -5.65 -7.57 12.35
CA ILE A 168 -4.53 -8.49 12.50
C ILE A 168 -3.53 -7.89 13.49
N ARG A 169 -3.31 -8.61 14.59
CA ARG A 169 -2.38 -8.22 15.67
C ARG A 169 -0.91 -8.47 15.33
N THR A 170 -0.63 -9.46 14.47
CA THR A 170 0.70 -9.71 13.92
C THR A 170 1.02 -8.61 12.92
N GLN A 171 1.62 -7.53 13.41
CA GLN A 171 1.85 -6.31 12.64
C GLN A 171 3.04 -6.43 11.67
N THR A 172 3.94 -7.39 11.92
CA THR A 172 5.02 -7.80 11.03
C THR A 172 5.12 -9.32 11.02
N VAL A 173 5.12 -9.93 9.83
CA VAL A 173 5.35 -11.38 9.69
C VAL A 173 6.85 -11.59 9.50
N VAL A 174 7.49 -12.34 10.41
CA VAL A 174 8.92 -12.67 10.36
C VAL A 174 9.09 -14.17 10.65
N PRO A 175 9.66 -14.98 9.74
CA PRO A 175 9.93 -14.64 8.34
C PRO A 175 8.62 -14.32 7.61
N PRO A 176 8.59 -13.42 6.60
CA PRO A 176 7.37 -12.87 6.00
C PRO A 176 6.37 -13.85 5.38
N PHE A 177 6.61 -15.16 5.48
CA PHE A 177 5.84 -16.25 4.88
C PHE A 177 5.54 -17.39 5.86
N SER A 178 5.62 -17.13 7.18
CA SER A 178 5.30 -18.14 8.20
C SER A 178 3.83 -18.55 8.22
N ASN A 179 2.95 -17.81 7.55
CA ASN A 179 1.52 -18.08 7.41
C ASN A 179 0.95 -17.37 6.17
N GLU A 180 -0.33 -17.57 5.87
CA GLU A 180 -1.02 -17.07 4.68
C GLU A 180 -1.18 -15.54 4.61
N LEU A 181 -0.89 -14.79 5.68
CA LEU A 181 -1.08 -13.33 5.73
C LEU A 181 -0.26 -12.58 4.69
N TYR A 182 0.86 -13.14 4.19
CA TYR A 182 1.63 -12.53 3.10
C TYR A 182 0.79 -12.26 1.86
N ARG A 183 -0.25 -13.07 1.61
CA ARG A 183 -1.17 -12.89 0.48
C ARG A 183 -1.92 -11.57 0.55
N THR A 184 -1.98 -10.97 1.74
CA THR A 184 -2.61 -9.68 2.05
C THR A 184 -1.61 -8.56 2.32
N SER A 185 -0.32 -8.78 2.05
CA SER A 185 0.72 -7.76 2.21
C SER A 185 0.36 -6.50 1.41
N VAL A 186 0.43 -5.34 2.07
CA VAL A 186 0.21 -4.01 1.47
C VAL A 186 1.38 -3.06 1.71
N ALA A 187 2.33 -3.44 2.57
CA ALA A 187 3.56 -2.70 2.80
C ALA A 187 4.67 -3.64 3.25
N ILE A 188 5.91 -3.17 3.14
CA ILE A 188 7.10 -3.90 3.55
C ILE A 188 8.01 -3.00 4.38
N GLY A 189 9.00 -3.60 5.01
CA GLY A 189 10.13 -2.89 5.59
C GLY A 189 11.20 -3.86 6.09
N ALA A 190 12.21 -3.33 6.77
CA ALA A 190 13.22 -4.14 7.44
C ALA A 190 13.35 -3.80 8.93
N ALA A 191 13.50 -4.82 9.78
CA ALA A 191 13.79 -4.67 11.20
C ALA A 191 14.96 -5.58 11.57
N SER A 192 16.04 -5.04 12.15
CA SER A 192 17.25 -5.80 12.47
C SER A 192 17.79 -6.62 11.28
N ASN A 193 17.84 -5.99 10.09
CA ASN A 193 18.19 -6.61 8.80
C ASN A 193 17.25 -7.74 8.34
N GLN A 194 16.10 -7.92 8.96
CA GLN A 194 15.09 -8.90 8.55
C GLN A 194 13.95 -8.24 7.78
N PRO A 195 13.62 -8.72 6.56
CA PRO A 195 12.45 -8.25 5.85
C PRO A 195 11.18 -8.64 6.61
N TYR A 196 10.19 -7.76 6.58
CA TYR A 196 8.84 -8.07 7.01
C TYR A 196 7.81 -7.55 6.00
N VAL A 197 6.60 -8.10 6.09
CA VAL A 197 5.42 -7.61 5.41
C VAL A 197 4.39 -7.10 6.42
N VAL A 198 3.59 -6.13 6.00
CA VAL A 198 2.46 -5.58 6.75
C VAL A 198 1.18 -6.01 6.03
N PRO A 199 0.36 -6.91 6.62
CA PRO A 199 -0.91 -7.31 6.03
C PRO A 199 -1.93 -6.18 6.12
N LEU A 200 -2.88 -6.10 5.19
CA LEU A 200 -3.90 -5.03 5.16
C LEU A 200 -4.68 -4.92 6.48
N GLY A 201 -4.98 -6.06 7.12
CA GLY A 201 -5.67 -6.09 8.40
C GLY A 201 -4.90 -5.42 9.55
N ALA A 202 -3.58 -5.22 9.44
CA ALA A 202 -2.80 -4.47 10.44
C ALA A 202 -3.06 -2.95 10.40
N LEU A 203 -3.72 -2.44 9.35
CA LEU A 203 -4.07 -1.02 9.22
C LEU A 203 -5.51 -0.72 9.71
N ILE A 204 -6.34 -1.76 9.87
CA ILE A 204 -7.78 -1.65 10.13
C ILE A 204 -8.06 -1.70 11.64
N ILE A 205 -8.65 -0.64 12.19
CA ILE A 205 -9.12 -0.60 13.58
C ILE A 205 -10.49 -1.27 13.70
N THR A 206 -10.59 -2.39 14.41
CA THR A 206 -11.80 -3.24 14.44
C THR A 206 -13.01 -2.55 15.04
N ASN A 207 -12.80 -1.76 16.10
CA ASN A 207 -13.88 -1.09 16.83
C ASN A 207 -14.14 0.35 16.38
N ALA A 208 -13.52 0.79 15.28
CA ALA A 208 -13.70 2.14 14.74
C ALA A 208 -13.68 2.12 13.21
N SER A 209 -14.85 1.99 12.58
CA SER A 209 -14.95 2.04 11.11
C SER A 209 -14.48 3.38 10.56
N ASN A 210 -13.79 3.34 9.41
CA ASN A 210 -13.22 4.49 8.71
C ASN A 210 -12.16 5.25 9.52
N LEU A 211 -11.50 4.57 10.44
CA LEU A 211 -10.30 5.01 11.11
C LEU A 211 -9.20 3.99 10.81
N LEU A 212 -8.11 4.47 10.23
CA LEU A 212 -6.95 3.66 9.86
C LEU A 212 -5.73 4.13 10.63
N THR A 213 -4.83 3.20 10.92
CA THR A 213 -3.46 3.49 11.36
C THR A 213 -2.50 3.33 10.17
N THR A 214 -1.30 3.89 10.25
CA THR A 214 -0.19 3.52 9.34
C THR A 214 0.58 2.29 9.83
N GLY A 215 0.01 1.51 10.76
CA GLY A 215 0.65 0.37 11.41
C GLY A 215 1.68 0.79 12.46
N ASN A 216 2.20 -0.18 13.21
CA ASN A 216 3.30 0.02 14.17
C ASN A 216 4.65 -0.15 13.46
N VAL A 217 4.83 0.59 12.38
CA VAL A 217 6.12 0.72 11.70
C VAL A 217 6.93 1.79 12.43
N ASN A 218 8.26 1.70 12.39
CA ASN A 218 9.10 2.77 12.89
C ASN A 218 8.90 4.00 11.99
N VAL A 219 8.03 4.92 12.39
CA VAL A 219 7.68 6.14 11.62
C VAL A 219 8.86 7.10 11.44
N SER A 220 9.99 6.84 12.11
CA SER A 220 11.24 7.57 11.99
C SER A 220 12.17 7.03 10.89
N THR A 221 11.72 6.07 10.08
CA THR A 221 12.48 5.57 8.92
C THR A 221 11.71 5.76 7.62
N PRO A 222 12.39 5.87 6.47
CA PRO A 222 11.70 6.04 5.20
C PRO A 222 10.88 4.80 4.77
N ASP A 223 11.14 3.62 5.35
CA ASP A 223 10.29 2.42 5.17
C ASP A 223 8.83 2.66 5.60
N ALA A 224 8.61 3.55 6.57
CA ALA A 224 7.26 3.90 7.01
C ALA A 224 6.40 4.51 5.89
N MET A 225 7.03 5.00 4.81
CA MET A 225 6.33 5.48 3.62
C MET A 225 5.52 4.38 2.94
N PHE A 226 5.96 3.10 2.96
CA PHE A 226 5.17 1.99 2.40
C PHE A 226 3.84 1.81 3.15
N ALA A 227 3.89 1.77 4.48
CA ALA A 227 2.69 1.63 5.30
C ALA A 227 1.79 2.88 5.23
N GLY A 228 2.41 4.05 5.09
CA GLY A 228 1.71 5.29 4.73
C GLY A 228 0.94 5.18 3.42
N GLN A 229 1.59 4.77 2.33
CA GLN A 229 0.92 4.55 1.04
C GLN A 229 -0.24 3.55 1.20
N ALA A 230 -0.01 2.42 1.87
CA ALA A 230 -1.06 1.43 2.11
C ALA A 230 -2.29 2.00 2.83
N ALA A 231 -2.09 2.79 3.90
CA ALA A 231 -3.17 3.46 4.61
C ALA A 231 -3.87 4.51 3.75
N GLY A 232 -3.11 5.28 2.96
CA GLY A 232 -3.64 6.28 2.02
C GLY A 232 -4.51 5.68 0.92
N ALA A 233 -4.04 4.62 0.27
CA ALA A 233 -4.81 3.89 -0.75
C ALA A 233 -6.10 3.29 -0.16
N SER A 234 -6.00 2.70 1.04
CA SER A 234 -7.16 2.15 1.77
C SER A 234 -8.18 3.24 2.13
N ALA A 235 -7.71 4.41 2.56
CA ALA A 235 -8.58 5.54 2.87
C ALA A 235 -9.28 6.09 1.62
N ALA A 236 -8.54 6.23 0.52
CA ALA A 236 -9.08 6.69 -0.75
C ALA A 236 -10.12 5.70 -1.30
N PHE A 237 -9.88 4.39 -1.21
CA PHE A 237 -10.86 3.38 -1.58
C PHE A 237 -12.19 3.56 -0.85
N CYS A 238 -12.15 3.67 0.48
CA CYS A 238 -13.36 3.89 1.28
C CYS A 238 -14.08 5.19 0.90
N ALA A 239 -13.33 6.30 0.73
CA ALA A 239 -13.89 7.59 0.37
C ALA A 239 -14.48 7.63 -1.04
N PHE A 240 -13.85 6.96 -2.01
CA PHE A 240 -14.26 6.90 -3.41
C PHE A 240 -15.46 5.98 -3.62
N PHE A 241 -15.37 4.72 -3.16
CA PHE A 241 -16.42 3.72 -3.32
C PHE A 241 -17.56 3.84 -2.29
N LYS A 242 -17.49 4.82 -1.38
CA LYS A 242 -18.44 5.00 -0.27
C LYS A 242 -18.62 3.74 0.59
N LYS A 243 -17.52 2.99 0.71
CA LYS A 243 -17.37 1.79 1.52
C LYS A 243 -16.77 2.10 2.89
N THR A 244 -16.85 1.14 3.78
CA THR A 244 -16.19 1.20 5.08
C THR A 244 -14.90 0.39 5.12
N THR A 245 -14.08 0.62 6.15
CA THR A 245 -12.84 -0.16 6.38
C THR A 245 -13.08 -1.66 6.58
N LYS A 246 -14.32 -2.10 6.83
CA LYS A 246 -14.70 -3.53 6.90
C LYS A 246 -14.87 -4.18 5.52
N GLU A 247 -14.94 -3.37 4.47
CA GLU A 247 -15.25 -3.79 3.10
C GLU A 247 -14.06 -3.54 2.15
N LEU A 248 -12.86 -3.36 2.73
CA LEU A 248 -11.63 -3.17 1.97
C LEU A 248 -11.32 -4.42 1.14
N ASP A 249 -11.12 -4.24 -0.16
CA ASP A 249 -10.75 -5.30 -1.07
C ASP A 249 -9.22 -5.40 -1.15
N VAL A 250 -8.67 -6.54 -0.73
CA VAL A 250 -7.23 -6.76 -0.69
C VAL A 250 -6.60 -6.59 -2.08
N ARG A 251 -7.19 -7.17 -3.13
CA ARG A 251 -6.60 -7.17 -4.48
C ARG A 251 -6.67 -5.80 -5.13
N LEU A 252 -7.77 -5.08 -4.95
CA LEU A 252 -7.88 -3.71 -5.45
C LEU A 252 -6.88 -2.77 -4.76
N ILE A 253 -6.70 -2.88 -3.44
CA ILE A 253 -5.70 -2.08 -2.74
C ILE A 253 -4.28 -2.43 -3.18
N GLN A 254 -3.95 -3.73 -3.29
CA GLN A 254 -2.64 -4.17 -3.77
C GLN A 254 -2.36 -3.68 -5.20
N GLY A 255 -3.34 -3.80 -6.11
CA GLY A 255 -3.23 -3.30 -7.49
C GLY A 255 -3.00 -1.79 -7.54
N GLU A 256 -3.73 -1.02 -6.72
CA GLU A 256 -3.54 0.42 -6.60
C GLU A 256 -2.11 0.76 -6.12
N LEU A 257 -1.62 0.07 -5.10
CA LEU A 257 -0.26 0.29 -4.57
C LEU A 257 0.82 -0.04 -5.60
N LEU A 258 0.68 -1.14 -6.35
CA LEU A 258 1.60 -1.52 -7.42
C LEU A 258 1.57 -0.52 -8.58
N ASN A 259 0.40 0.05 -8.92
CA ASN A 259 0.27 1.11 -9.92
C ASN A 259 1.05 2.38 -9.52
N TYR A 260 1.15 2.65 -8.21
CA TYR A 260 1.99 3.70 -7.64
C TYR A 260 3.40 3.21 -7.23
N ARG A 261 3.87 2.16 -7.91
CA ARG A 261 5.23 1.60 -7.82
C ARG A 261 5.65 1.14 -6.42
N SER A 262 4.69 0.90 -5.52
CA SER A 262 4.97 0.30 -4.21
C SER A 262 5.49 -1.13 -4.37
N MET A 263 6.13 -1.65 -3.33
CA MET A 263 6.58 -3.04 -3.24
C MET A 263 5.79 -3.75 -2.14
N LEU A 264 5.29 -4.94 -2.44
CA LEU A 264 4.42 -5.71 -1.55
C LEU A 264 5.07 -7.02 -1.11
N VAL A 265 6.01 -7.54 -1.90
CA VAL A 265 6.86 -8.68 -1.60
C VAL A 265 8.31 -8.20 -1.63
N PRO A 266 9.05 -8.27 -0.50
CA PRO A 266 10.35 -7.62 -0.33
C PRO A 266 11.49 -8.43 -0.97
N TYR A 267 11.41 -8.74 -2.27
CA TYR A 267 12.48 -9.42 -2.98
C TYR A 267 13.73 -8.54 -3.05
N ALA A 268 14.86 -9.06 -2.57
CA ALA A 268 16.13 -8.36 -2.55
C ALA A 268 16.85 -8.37 -3.91
N ASP A 269 16.45 -9.24 -4.83
CA ASP A 269 17.07 -9.48 -6.13
C ASP A 269 16.22 -9.03 -7.33
N ILE A 270 15.10 -8.33 -7.09
CA ILE A 270 14.22 -7.80 -8.14
C ILE A 270 13.97 -6.31 -7.88
N LEU A 271 14.45 -5.46 -8.80
CA LEU A 271 14.27 -4.01 -8.74
C LEU A 271 12.94 -3.58 -9.38
N PRO A 272 12.32 -2.47 -8.93
CA PRO A 272 11.11 -1.93 -9.57
C PRO A 272 11.27 -1.51 -11.04
N SER A 273 12.50 -1.36 -11.53
CA SER A 273 12.82 -1.10 -12.93
C SER A 273 12.82 -2.36 -13.81
N ASP A 274 12.69 -3.55 -13.22
CA ASP A 274 12.60 -4.81 -13.95
C ASP A 274 11.30 -4.85 -14.79
N THR A 275 11.40 -5.20 -16.06
CA THR A 275 10.26 -5.25 -16.99
C THR A 275 9.15 -6.19 -16.52
N ASN A 276 9.49 -7.26 -15.80
CA ASN A 276 8.51 -8.23 -15.28
C ASN A 276 8.16 -7.99 -13.80
N TYR A 277 8.53 -6.84 -13.23
CA TYR A 277 8.35 -6.52 -11.81
C TYR A 277 6.92 -6.80 -11.30
N ILE A 278 5.91 -6.35 -12.03
CA ILE A 278 4.50 -6.50 -11.64
C ILE A 278 4.08 -7.97 -11.60
N ALA A 279 4.38 -8.75 -12.63
CA ALA A 279 4.07 -10.17 -12.67
C ALA A 279 4.76 -10.93 -11.53
N ILE A 280 6.00 -10.58 -11.22
CA ILE A 280 6.76 -11.16 -10.11
C ILE A 280 6.10 -10.83 -8.76
N GLN A 281 5.70 -9.58 -8.52
CA GLN A 281 5.00 -9.18 -7.30
C GLN A 281 3.64 -9.88 -7.16
N HIS A 282 2.85 -9.96 -8.24
CA HIS A 282 1.58 -10.68 -8.27
C HIS A 282 1.75 -12.15 -7.88
N ILE A 283 2.70 -12.84 -8.52
CA ILE A 283 2.96 -14.25 -8.26
C ILE A 283 3.49 -14.47 -6.85
N GLY A 284 4.36 -13.60 -6.35
CA GLY A 284 4.81 -13.63 -4.96
C GLY A 284 3.65 -13.55 -3.95
N LEU A 285 2.66 -12.68 -4.18
CA LEU A 285 1.46 -12.55 -3.35
C LEU A 285 0.49 -13.73 -3.46
N THR A 286 0.69 -14.63 -4.43
CA THR A 286 -0.11 -15.86 -4.57
C THR A 286 0.58 -17.07 -3.97
N GLY A 287 1.89 -17.00 -3.73
CA GLY A 287 2.72 -18.13 -3.32
C GLY A 287 2.65 -19.32 -4.27
N LEU A 288 2.36 -19.07 -5.56
CA LEU A 288 2.43 -20.09 -6.59
C LEU A 288 3.83 -20.63 -6.79
N ILE A 289 4.82 -19.75 -6.62
CA ILE A 289 6.22 -20.13 -6.56
C ILE A 289 6.66 -20.02 -5.09
N PRO A 290 7.23 -21.08 -4.50
CA PRO A 290 7.80 -21.02 -3.16
C PRO A 290 8.87 -19.93 -3.08
N LEU A 291 8.79 -19.16 -2.00
CA LEU A 291 9.67 -18.04 -1.78
C LEU A 291 10.96 -18.50 -1.10
N GLN A 292 12.10 -17.99 -1.54
CA GLN A 292 13.40 -18.41 -1.02
C GLN A 292 13.87 -17.39 0.00
N TYR A 293 13.97 -17.79 1.26
CA TYR A 293 14.47 -16.93 2.32
C TYR A 293 15.80 -17.47 2.83
N GLN A 294 16.88 -16.72 2.56
CA GLN A 294 18.26 -17.11 2.84
C GLN A 294 19.06 -15.89 3.25
N ASN A 295 19.93 -16.02 4.25
CA ASN A 295 20.82 -14.94 4.71
C ASN A 295 20.07 -13.62 4.99
N ASN A 296 18.91 -13.72 5.65
CA ASN A 296 18.03 -12.58 5.97
C ASN A 296 17.52 -11.80 4.75
N LYS A 297 17.51 -12.42 3.58
CA LYS A 297 16.99 -11.85 2.35
C LYS A 297 15.92 -12.76 1.79
N LEU A 298 14.87 -12.14 1.27
CA LEU A 298 13.90 -12.83 0.44
C LEU A 298 14.37 -12.73 -1.02
N LEU A 299 14.47 -13.86 -1.71
CA LEU A 299 14.95 -13.96 -3.06
C LEU A 299 13.85 -14.52 -3.96
N PHE A 300 13.69 -13.91 -5.13
CA PHE A 300 12.89 -14.46 -6.20
C PHE A 300 13.69 -15.46 -7.03
N SER A 301 14.98 -15.23 -7.22
CA SER A 301 15.91 -16.02 -8.05
C SER A 301 15.38 -16.24 -9.46
N PRO A 302 15.30 -15.17 -10.28
CA PRO A 302 14.52 -15.16 -11.53
C PRO A 302 14.94 -16.22 -12.54
N ASP A 303 16.23 -16.52 -12.63
CA ASP A 303 16.80 -17.41 -13.64
C ASP A 303 16.94 -18.86 -13.16
N SER A 304 16.62 -19.13 -11.89
CA SER A 304 16.58 -20.50 -11.36
C SER A 304 15.39 -21.25 -11.94
N PRO A 305 15.50 -22.58 -12.17
CA PRO A 305 14.38 -23.38 -12.62
C PRO A 305 13.28 -23.46 -11.56
N VAL A 306 12.05 -23.66 -12.01
CA VAL A 306 10.93 -24.06 -11.16
C VAL A 306 10.61 -25.53 -11.42
N THR A 307 10.22 -26.27 -10.38
CA THR A 307 9.88 -27.70 -10.48
C THR A 307 8.37 -27.94 -10.42
N ILE A 308 7.94 -29.14 -10.81
CA ILE A 308 6.54 -29.57 -10.63
C ILE A 308 6.16 -29.54 -9.15
N ALA A 309 7.06 -29.99 -8.27
CA ALA A 309 6.83 -30.04 -6.83
C ALA A 309 6.61 -28.65 -6.22
N ASP A 310 7.35 -27.63 -6.71
CA ASP A 310 7.24 -26.25 -6.24
C ASP A 310 5.83 -25.68 -6.40
N ILE A 311 5.23 -25.89 -7.57
CA ILE A 311 3.97 -25.22 -7.93
C ILE A 311 2.73 -26.05 -7.58
N LYS A 312 2.87 -27.37 -7.44
CA LYS A 312 1.75 -28.33 -7.29
C LYS A 312 0.81 -27.99 -6.13
N PRO A 313 1.26 -27.70 -4.90
CA PRO A 313 0.34 -27.45 -3.78
C PRO A 313 -0.56 -26.23 -4.03
N THR A 314 0.05 -25.12 -4.44
CA THR A 314 -0.64 -23.84 -4.60
C THR A 314 -1.48 -23.82 -5.89
N MET A 315 -1.01 -24.42 -6.99
CA MET A 315 -1.82 -24.58 -8.21
C MET A 315 -3.11 -25.33 -7.93
N LYS A 316 -3.07 -26.43 -7.16
CA LYS A 316 -4.28 -27.19 -6.79
C LYS A 316 -5.27 -26.38 -5.95
N ALA A 317 -4.77 -25.48 -5.09
CA ALA A 317 -5.60 -24.59 -4.28
C ALA A 317 -6.29 -23.50 -5.12
N TYR A 318 -5.61 -23.01 -6.16
CA TYR A 318 -6.14 -21.96 -7.04
C TYR A 318 -6.99 -22.49 -8.19
N TYR A 319 -6.66 -23.66 -8.72
CA TYR A 319 -7.25 -24.22 -9.94
C TYR A 319 -7.52 -25.70 -9.73
N SER A 320 -8.73 -26.04 -9.26
CA SER A 320 -9.11 -27.44 -8.97
C SER A 320 -8.88 -28.39 -10.17
N ARG A 321 -9.06 -27.90 -11.40
CA ARG A 321 -8.78 -28.66 -12.63
C ARG A 321 -7.33 -29.12 -12.74
N SER A 322 -6.36 -28.35 -12.26
CA SER A 322 -4.94 -28.72 -12.38
C SER A 322 -4.59 -30.03 -11.68
N GLN A 323 -5.45 -30.53 -10.78
CA GLN A 323 -5.22 -31.79 -10.05
C GLN A 323 -5.01 -32.98 -10.98
N ILE A 324 -5.79 -33.07 -12.07
CA ILE A 324 -5.70 -34.15 -13.05
C ILE A 324 -4.38 -34.07 -13.80
N TRP A 325 -4.01 -32.87 -14.27
CA TRP A 325 -2.73 -32.63 -14.93
C TRP A 325 -1.53 -33.10 -14.07
N PHE A 326 -1.56 -32.83 -12.76
CA PHE A 326 -0.50 -33.29 -11.84
C PHE A 326 -0.50 -34.80 -11.54
N LEU A 327 -1.58 -35.52 -11.85
CA LEU A 327 -1.60 -36.99 -11.74
C LEU A 327 -0.85 -37.63 -12.92
N ASP A 328 -1.03 -37.08 -14.11
CA ASP A 328 -0.35 -37.53 -15.34
C ASP A 328 1.17 -37.25 -15.27
N LYS A 329 1.57 -36.27 -14.46
CA LYS A 329 2.95 -35.82 -14.26
C LYS A 329 3.57 -36.29 -12.94
N LYS A 330 3.02 -37.30 -12.28
CA LYS A 330 3.39 -37.69 -10.90
C LYS A 330 4.85 -38.15 -10.75
N ASP A 331 5.44 -38.71 -11.80
CA ASP A 331 6.80 -39.26 -11.81
C ASP A 331 7.83 -38.28 -12.37
N GLU A 332 7.40 -37.08 -12.79
CA GLU A 332 8.25 -36.03 -13.35
C GLU A 332 8.63 -35.00 -12.27
N GLN A 333 9.89 -34.55 -12.29
CA GLN A 333 10.38 -33.50 -11.38
C GLN A 333 10.55 -32.16 -12.08
N GLN A 334 11.08 -32.19 -13.31
CA GLN A 334 11.35 -31.01 -14.10
C GLN A 334 10.05 -30.42 -14.65
N LEU A 335 10.01 -29.10 -14.80
CA LEU A 335 8.91 -28.40 -15.44
C LEU A 335 9.43 -27.70 -16.69
N THR A 336 9.09 -28.24 -17.86
CA THR A 336 9.49 -27.64 -19.14
C THR A 336 8.53 -26.55 -19.58
N LEU A 337 8.92 -25.75 -20.58
CA LEU A 337 8.00 -24.80 -21.22
C LEU A 337 6.78 -25.52 -21.81
N ALA A 338 6.95 -26.68 -22.45
CA ALA A 338 5.83 -27.48 -22.96
C ALA A 338 4.84 -27.86 -21.86
N ASP A 339 5.35 -28.23 -20.68
CA ASP A 339 4.52 -28.60 -19.53
C ASP A 339 3.73 -27.40 -19.02
N VAL A 340 4.35 -26.22 -18.93
CA VAL A 340 3.66 -25.00 -18.48
C VAL A 340 2.56 -24.60 -19.47
N LEU A 341 2.82 -24.64 -20.78
CA LEU A 341 1.80 -24.35 -21.78
C LEU A 341 0.66 -25.36 -21.72
N SER A 342 0.95 -26.65 -21.56
CA SER A 342 -0.05 -27.70 -21.35
C SER A 342 -0.89 -27.46 -20.09
N LEU A 343 -0.24 -27.11 -18.97
CA LEU A 343 -0.90 -26.80 -17.71
C LEU A 343 -1.82 -25.58 -17.83
N ILE A 344 -1.40 -24.55 -18.56
CA ILE A 344 -2.21 -23.35 -18.84
C ILE A 344 -3.42 -23.71 -19.71
N LYS A 345 -3.24 -24.46 -20.80
CA LYS A 345 -4.34 -24.96 -21.63
C LYS A 345 -5.37 -25.71 -20.80
N TYR A 346 -4.89 -26.60 -19.94
CA TYR A 346 -5.74 -27.39 -19.05
C TYR A 346 -6.50 -26.53 -18.04
N SER A 347 -5.82 -25.58 -17.40
CA SER A 347 -6.36 -24.83 -16.25
C SER A 347 -7.20 -23.62 -16.66
N ALA A 348 -6.86 -22.97 -17.77
CA ALA A 348 -7.52 -21.77 -18.29
C ALA A 348 -8.33 -22.01 -19.57
N SER A 349 -8.53 -23.27 -19.98
CA SER A 349 -9.30 -23.65 -21.17
C SER A 349 -8.82 -22.97 -22.46
N ARG A 350 -7.49 -22.88 -22.62
CA ARG A 350 -6.83 -22.39 -23.85
C ARG A 350 -6.58 -23.55 -24.82
N GLY A 351 -6.48 -23.26 -26.11
CA GLY A 351 -6.16 -24.24 -27.14
C GLY A 351 -4.71 -24.16 -27.62
N GLU A 352 -4.42 -24.79 -28.76
CA GLU A 352 -3.09 -24.83 -29.36
C GLU A 352 -2.57 -23.47 -29.82
N GLU A 353 -3.45 -22.47 -29.99
CA GLU A 353 -3.07 -21.10 -30.32
C GLU A 353 -2.13 -20.48 -29.28
N LEU A 354 -2.19 -20.94 -28.02
CA LEU A 354 -1.35 -20.45 -26.94
C LEU A 354 0.15 -20.60 -27.25
N ASN A 355 0.55 -21.71 -27.89
CA ASN A 355 1.98 -21.93 -28.19
C ASN A 355 2.50 -20.86 -29.14
N ARG A 356 1.73 -20.56 -30.20
CA ARG A 356 2.07 -19.53 -31.18
C ARG A 356 2.07 -18.15 -30.56
N GLU A 357 1.08 -17.85 -29.71
CA GLU A 357 1.01 -16.57 -28.99
C GLU A 357 2.24 -16.36 -28.10
N VAL A 358 2.63 -17.39 -27.34
CA VAL A 358 3.81 -17.32 -26.46
C VAL A 358 5.10 -17.20 -27.25
N GLU A 359 5.23 -17.93 -28.36
CA GLU A 359 6.39 -17.85 -29.25
C GLU A 359 6.53 -16.46 -29.88
N GLN A 360 5.44 -15.90 -30.42
CA GLN A 360 5.42 -14.55 -31.00
C GLN A 360 5.69 -13.47 -29.96
N GLY A 361 5.14 -13.63 -28.75
CA GLY A 361 5.32 -12.68 -27.64
C GLY A 361 6.63 -12.84 -26.88
N TRP A 362 7.43 -13.89 -27.14
CA TRP A 362 8.55 -14.31 -26.29
C TRP A 362 9.48 -13.16 -25.89
N LYS A 363 9.97 -12.43 -26.91
CA LYS A 363 10.87 -11.29 -26.71
C LYS A 363 10.09 -9.99 -26.48
N ASP A 364 9.10 -9.71 -27.32
CA ASP A 364 8.51 -8.36 -27.40
C ASP A 364 7.41 -8.12 -26.36
N SER A 365 6.64 -9.15 -26.01
CA SER A 365 5.54 -9.04 -25.03
C SER A 365 5.98 -9.44 -23.62
N PHE A 366 6.78 -10.50 -23.49
CA PHE A 366 7.17 -11.05 -22.19
C PHE A 366 8.57 -10.61 -21.74
N ALA A 367 9.36 -9.99 -22.64
CA ALA A 367 10.73 -9.58 -22.37
C ALA A 367 11.64 -10.72 -21.89
N PHE A 368 11.40 -11.95 -22.36
CA PHE A 368 12.25 -13.08 -22.03
C PHE A 368 13.55 -13.04 -22.80
N THR A 369 14.60 -13.53 -22.15
CA THR A 369 15.92 -13.75 -22.76
C THR A 369 15.97 -15.16 -23.36
N GLY A 370 16.91 -15.38 -24.28
CA GLY A 370 17.06 -16.67 -24.96
C GLY A 370 16.00 -16.94 -26.03
N LYS A 371 15.99 -18.18 -26.53
CA LYS A 371 15.08 -18.62 -27.59
C LYS A 371 13.87 -19.33 -27.00
N PHE A 372 12.74 -19.24 -27.70
CA PHE A 372 11.59 -20.10 -27.46
C PHE A 372 12.02 -21.55 -27.73
N ASP A 373 11.96 -22.39 -26.71
CA ASP A 373 12.28 -23.82 -26.79
C ASP A 373 11.36 -24.57 -25.83
N LEU A 374 10.50 -25.42 -26.39
CA LEU A 374 9.52 -26.20 -25.64
C LEU A 374 10.16 -27.20 -24.67
N LYS A 375 11.38 -27.67 -24.94
CA LYS A 375 12.05 -28.70 -24.14
C LYS A 375 12.85 -28.14 -22.97
N LYS A 376 13.03 -26.82 -22.92
CA LYS A 376 13.84 -26.20 -21.86
C LYS A 376 13.09 -26.23 -20.52
N ASN A 377 13.84 -26.34 -19.42
CA ASN A 377 13.29 -26.09 -18.09
C ASN A 377 12.92 -24.62 -17.97
N ILE A 378 11.70 -24.36 -17.52
CA ILE A 378 11.22 -22.99 -17.37
C ILE A 378 11.84 -22.32 -16.15
N THR A 379 12.24 -21.07 -16.30
CA THR A 379 12.75 -20.28 -15.18
C THR A 379 11.60 -19.79 -14.31
N ARG A 380 11.89 -19.39 -13.07
CA ARG A 380 10.91 -18.80 -12.16
C ARG A 380 10.30 -17.52 -12.74
N ARG A 381 11.10 -16.69 -13.43
CA ARG A 381 10.64 -15.49 -14.16
C ARG A 381 9.66 -15.85 -15.27
N GLU A 382 10.03 -16.80 -16.12
CA GLU A 382 9.20 -17.22 -17.24
C GLU A 382 7.86 -17.79 -16.76
N PHE A 383 7.90 -18.66 -15.76
CA PHE A 383 6.69 -19.20 -15.15
C PHE A 383 5.84 -18.08 -14.53
N ALA A 384 6.44 -17.15 -13.79
CA ALA A 384 5.69 -16.05 -13.16
C ALA A 384 4.94 -15.20 -14.20
N VAL A 385 5.61 -14.81 -15.28
CA VAL A 385 5.01 -13.98 -16.33
C VAL A 385 3.90 -14.72 -17.08
N LEU A 386 4.12 -15.99 -17.47
CA LEU A 386 3.11 -16.77 -18.15
C LEU A 386 1.90 -17.08 -17.24
N ALA A 387 2.15 -17.43 -15.98
CA ALA A 387 1.09 -17.68 -15.01
C ALA A 387 0.28 -16.41 -14.73
N ASP A 388 0.93 -15.25 -14.53
CA ASP A 388 0.22 -13.99 -14.29
C ASP A 388 -0.64 -13.60 -15.50
N THR A 389 -0.11 -13.77 -16.71
CA THR A 389 -0.79 -13.43 -17.96
C THR A 389 -2.02 -14.32 -18.19
N TYR A 390 -1.84 -15.63 -18.10
CA TYR A 390 -2.84 -16.59 -18.60
C TYR A 390 -3.70 -17.24 -17.52
N LEU A 391 -3.16 -17.44 -16.31
CA LEU A 391 -3.90 -18.02 -15.20
C LEU A 391 -4.53 -16.94 -14.31
N LYS A 392 -3.92 -15.75 -14.26
CA LYS A 392 -4.37 -14.59 -13.45
C LYS A 392 -4.63 -14.92 -11.96
N PRO A 393 -3.71 -15.62 -11.28
CA PRO A 393 -3.90 -16.05 -9.90
C PRO A 393 -4.07 -14.88 -8.93
N PHE A 394 -3.40 -13.75 -9.17
CA PHE A 394 -3.55 -12.55 -8.36
C PHE A 394 -4.98 -11.99 -8.38
N SER A 395 -5.75 -12.25 -9.44
CA SER A 395 -7.16 -11.82 -9.52
C SER A 395 -8.10 -12.65 -8.63
N ARG A 396 -7.65 -13.76 -8.04
CA ARG A 396 -8.45 -14.52 -7.08
C ARG A 396 -8.60 -13.74 -5.77
N ALA A 397 -9.84 -13.62 -5.33
CA ALA A 397 -10.18 -12.93 -4.09
C ALA A 397 -9.55 -13.63 -2.87
N VAL A 398 -9.08 -12.83 -1.92
CA VAL A 398 -8.58 -13.28 -0.62
C VAL A 398 -9.22 -12.47 0.49
N ASN A 399 -9.55 -13.11 1.60
CA ASN A 399 -10.01 -12.39 2.78
C ASN A 399 -8.83 -11.76 3.54
N HIS A 400 -9.10 -10.98 4.58
CA HIS A 400 -8.07 -10.32 5.40
C HIS A 400 -7.14 -11.27 6.19
N LYS A 401 -7.43 -12.59 6.19
CA LYS A 401 -6.57 -13.63 6.76
C LYS A 401 -5.68 -14.30 5.70
N GLY A 402 -5.76 -13.87 4.44
CA GLY A 402 -5.02 -14.46 3.32
C GLY A 402 -5.63 -15.75 2.78
N ILE A 403 -6.82 -16.14 3.24
CA ILE A 403 -7.51 -17.34 2.75
C ILE A 403 -8.21 -17.00 1.44
N LEU A 404 -8.08 -17.87 0.44
CA LEU A 404 -8.79 -17.74 -0.84
C LEU A 404 -10.30 -17.81 -0.62
N ILE A 405 -11.02 -16.91 -1.29
CA ILE A 405 -12.48 -16.91 -1.32
C ILE A 405 -12.89 -17.53 -2.66
N ASN A 406 -13.72 -18.58 -2.59
CA ASN A 406 -14.23 -19.28 -3.77
C ASN A 406 -15.24 -18.46 -4.55
#